data_AF-E6U5T6-F1
#
_entry.id   AF-E6U5T6-F1
#
_cell.length_a   1.000
_cell.length_b   1.000
_cell.length_c   1.000
_cell.angle_alpha   90.00
_cell.angle_beta   90.00
_cell.angle_gamma   90.00
#
_symmetry.space_group_name_H-M   'P 1'
#
loop_
_entity.id
_entity.type
_entity.pdbx_description
1 polymer ?
#
loop_
_entity_poly.entity_id
_entity_poly.type
_entity_poly.pdbx_seq_one_letter_code
_entity_poly.pdbx_strand_id
1 'polypeptide(L)' 'MAVSKAHGRASNKYNKKAYDHIHLIVKKGRKAKIEVRGKELGLSVNGYINHLIDKDLPDDEDIKVDDNRTP' A
#
# COMPACT_ATOMS: atom_id res chain seq x y z
N MET A 1 -5.81 23.51 19.29
CA MET A 1 -7.13 22.83 19.19
C MET A 1 -6.92 21.34 19.47
N ALA A 2 -7.50 20.82 20.56
CA ALA A 2 -7.32 19.44 20.98
C ALA A 2 -8.20 18.51 20.14
N VAL A 3 -7.59 17.80 19.19
CA VAL A 3 -8.28 16.73 18.45
C VAL A 3 -8.67 15.66 19.47
N SER A 4 -9.97 15.52 19.73
CA SER A 4 -10.47 14.58 20.74
C SER A 4 -10.22 13.14 20.30
N LYS A 5 -9.94 12.25 21.27
CA LYS A 5 -9.74 10.79 21.07
C LYS A 5 -10.85 10.11 20.24
N ALA A 6 -12.02 10.74 20.10
CA ALA A 6 -13.14 10.25 19.29
C ALA A 6 -12.87 10.34 17.78
N HIS A 7 -12.20 11.39 17.31
CA HIS A 7 -11.90 11.55 15.88
C HIS A 7 -10.91 10.49 15.38
N GLY A 8 -9.91 10.14 16.18
CA GLY A 8 -8.91 9.12 15.78
C GLY A 8 -9.50 7.72 15.58
N ARG A 9 -10.54 7.35 16.35
CA ARG A 9 -11.19 6.03 16.23
C ARG A 9 -12.07 5.91 14.99
N ALA A 10 -12.71 6.99 14.56
CA ALA A 10 -13.53 7.01 13.36
C ALA A 10 -12.67 6.92 12.10
N SER A 11 -11.60 7.71 11.98
CA SER A 11 -10.70 7.65 10.81
C SER A 11 -10.06 6.28 10.61
N ASN A 12 -9.72 5.57 11.69
CA ASN A 12 -9.15 4.21 11.61
C ASN A 12 -10.14 3.16 11.07
N LYS A 13 -11.45 3.33 11.29
CA LYS A 13 -12.47 2.40 10.79
C LYS A 13 -12.74 2.57 9.29
N TYR A 14 -12.62 3.79 8.76
CA TYR A 14 -12.81 4.07 7.34
C TYR A 14 -11.61 3.63 6.48
N ASN A 15 -10.38 3.84 6.95
CA ASN A 15 -9.18 3.45 6.20
C ASN A 15 -9.11 1.94 5.91
N LYS A 16 -9.59 1.12 6.85
CA LYS A 16 -9.53 -0.36 6.77
C LYS A 16 -10.53 -0.97 5.78
N LYS A 17 -11.56 -0.25 5.36
CA LYS A 17 -12.59 -0.77 4.44
C LYS A 17 -12.28 -0.48 2.97
N ALA A 18 -11.45 0.54 2.70
CA ALA A 18 -11.19 1.02 1.35
C ALA A 18 -9.79 0.66 0.84
N TYR A 19 -8.85 0.30 1.72
CA TYR A 19 -7.47 0.05 1.36
C TYR A 19 -6.92 -1.17 2.09
N ASP A 20 -6.30 -2.07 1.33
CA ASP A 20 -5.44 -3.11 1.89
C ASP A 20 -4.07 -2.51 2.24
N HIS A 21 -3.59 -2.80 3.46
CA HIS A 21 -2.31 -2.31 3.94
C HIS A 21 -1.21 -3.37 3.76
N ILE A 22 -0.24 -3.11 2.88
CA ILE A 22 0.91 -4.00 2.68
C ILE A 22 2.09 -3.53 3.54
N HIS A 23 2.56 -4.39 4.46
CA HIS A 23 3.76 -4.12 5.23
C HIS A 23 5.00 -4.65 4.51
N LEU A 24 5.88 -3.75 4.05
CA LEU A 24 7.10 -4.12 3.30
C LEU A 24 8.36 -3.99 4.16
N ILE A 25 9.07 -5.10 4.37
CA ILE A 25 10.37 -5.12 5.03
C ILE A 25 11.47 -5.14 3.97
N VAL A 26 12.33 -4.13 3.97
CA VAL A 26 13.51 -4.07 3.09
C VAL A 26 14.78 -3.91 3.92
N LYS A 27 15.89 -4.45 3.40
CA LYS A 27 17.22 -4.23 4.01
C LYS A 27 17.51 -2.73 4.15
N LYS A 28 18.23 -2.35 5.21
CA LYS A 28 18.65 -0.97 5.47
C LYS A 28 19.35 -0.39 4.24
N GLY A 29 18.98 0.84 3.86
CA GLY A 29 19.50 1.53 2.67
C GLY A 29 18.75 1.25 1.36
N ARG A 30 17.97 0.18 1.24
CA ARG A 30 17.14 -0.06 0.04
C ARG A 30 15.99 0.93 -0.09
N LYS A 31 15.39 1.34 1.03
CA LYS A 31 14.32 2.36 1.07
C LYS A 31 14.75 3.65 0.36
N ALA A 32 15.97 4.14 0.64
CA ALA A 32 16.50 5.34 0.01
C ALA A 32 16.63 5.19 -1.52
N LYS A 33 17.06 4.01 -2.01
CA LYS A 33 17.12 3.74 -3.45
C LYS A 33 15.73 3.74 -4.09
N ILE A 34 14.73 3.17 -3.42
CA ILE A 34 13.33 3.16 -3.88
C ILE A 34 12.77 4.59 -3.91
N GLU A 35 13.06 5.40 -2.89
CA GLU A 35 12.66 6.82 -2.83
C GLU A 35 13.27 7.66 -3.95
N VAL A 36 14.57 7.50 -4.21
CA VAL A 36 15.25 8.22 -5.30
C VAL A 36 14.64 7.81 -6.64
N ARG A 37 14.46 6.51 -6.88
CA ARG A 37 13.89 6.02 -8.14
C ARG A 37 12.44 6.47 -8.33
N GLY A 38 11.63 6.45 -7.28
CA GLY A 38 10.27 6.99 -7.32
C GLY A 38 10.26 8.47 -7.69
N LYS A 39 11.12 9.28 -7.06
CA LYS A 39 11.27 10.72 -7.38
C LYS A 39 11.68 10.98 -8.83
N GLU A 40 12.61 10.21 -9.36
CA GLU A 40 13.02 10.30 -10.78
C GLU A 40 11.86 10.05 -11.73
N LEU A 41 10.94 9.16 -11.35
CA LEU A 41 9.74 8.82 -12.12
C LEU A 41 8.55 9.74 -11.82
N GLY A 42 8.70 10.72 -10.93
CA GLY A 42 7.60 11.59 -10.47
C GLY A 42 6.56 10.86 -9.62
N LEU A 43 6.87 9.66 -9.12
CA LEU A 43 5.98 8.80 -8.35
C LEU A 43 6.33 8.86 -6.86
N SER A 44 5.31 8.72 -6.00
CA SER A 44 5.55 8.41 -4.60
C SER A 44 6.16 7.00 -4.47
N VAL A 45 6.77 6.68 -3.32
CA VAL A 45 7.26 5.32 -3.06
C VAL A 45 6.15 4.29 -3.22
N ASN A 46 4.94 4.61 -2.72
CA ASN A 46 3.79 3.73 -2.83
C ASN A 46 3.33 3.58 -4.28
N GLY A 47 3.25 4.69 -5.03
CA GLY A 47 2.87 4.66 -6.45
C GLY A 47 3.89 3.88 -7.29
N TYR A 48 5.18 4.01 -6.99
CA TYR A 48 6.23 3.25 -7.66
C TYR A 48 6.13 1.74 -7.37
N ILE A 49 5.84 1.36 -6.12
CA ILE A 49 5.64 -0.05 -5.75
C ILE A 49 4.40 -0.62 -6.45
N ASN A 50 3.27 0.09 -6.42
CA ASN A 50 2.05 -0.35 -7.09
C ASN A 50 2.27 -0.49 -8.60
N HIS A 51 2.87 0.51 -9.26
CA HIS A 51 3.18 0.44 -10.69
C HIS A 51 4.10 -0.75 -11.05
N LEU A 52 5.04 -1.14 -10.17
CA LEU A 52 5.85 -2.33 -10.40
C LEU A 52 5.03 -3.61 -10.27
N ILE A 53 4.11 -3.67 -9.30
CA ILE A 53 3.20 -4.79 -9.12
C ILE A 53 2.26 -4.90 -10.32
N ASP A 54 1.60 -3.80 -10.72
CA ASP A 54 0.67 -3.76 -11.85
C ASP A 54 1.35 -4.11 -13.19
N LYS A 55 2.66 -3.85 -13.31
CA LYS A 55 3.44 -4.23 -14.50
C LYS A 55 3.84 -5.71 -14.52
N ASP A 56 4.00 -6.32 -13.35
CA ASP A 56 4.41 -7.72 -13.19
C ASP A 56 3.21 -8.66 -13.11
N LEU A 57 2.09 -8.20 -12.55
CA LEU A 57 0.80 -8.87 -12.64
C LEU A 57 0.27 -8.76 -14.08
N PRO A 58 -0.11 -9.88 -14.71
CA PRO A 58 -0.99 -9.82 -15.88
C PRO A 58 -2.36 -9.26 -15.45
N ASP A 59 -3.04 -8.55 -16.36
CA ASP A 59 -4.38 -7.97 -16.11
C ASP A 59 -5.33 -9.01 -15.45
N ASP A 60 -6.10 -8.53 -14.46
CA ASP A 60 -6.91 -9.25 -13.46
C ASP A 60 -7.98 -10.26 -13.96
N GLU A 61 -8.00 -10.70 -15.21
CA GLU A 61 -9.02 -11.65 -15.68
C GLU A 61 -8.85 -13.08 -15.13
N ASP A 62 -7.66 -13.46 -14.65
CA ASP A 62 -7.37 -14.86 -14.26
C ASP A 62 -7.11 -15.11 -12.75
N ILE A 63 -6.94 -14.07 -11.93
CA ILE A 63 -6.63 -14.26 -10.50
C ILE A 63 -7.93 -14.32 -9.69
N LYS A 64 -8.54 -15.51 -9.65
CA LYS A 64 -9.61 -15.81 -8.68
C LYS A 64 -9.03 -15.78 -7.28
N VAL A 65 -9.17 -14.65 -6.59
CA VAL A 65 -8.94 -14.56 -5.15
C VAL A 65 -10.02 -15.38 -4.46
N ASP A 66 -9.69 -16.63 -4.13
CA ASP A 66 -10.56 -17.51 -3.33
C ASP A 66 -10.71 -16.92 -1.92
N ASP A 67 -11.87 -16.31 -1.67
CA ASP A 67 -12.27 -15.63 -0.43
C ASP A 67 -12.56 -16.63 0.72
N ASN A 68 -12.23 -17.93 0.59
CA ASN A 68 -12.49 -18.95 1.62
C ASN A 68 -11.27 -19.40 2.43
N ARG A 69 -10.42 -18.47 2.89
CA ARG A 69 -9.44 -18.79 3.95
C ARG A 69 -9.47 -17.79 5.09
N THR A 70 -10.53 -17.88 5.89
CA THR A 70 -10.54 -17.39 7.28
C THR A 70 -10.92 -18.55 8.20
N PRO A 71 -10.05 -18.99 9.14
CA PRO A 71 -10.50 -19.64 10.36
C PRO A 71 -11.14 -18.65 11.33
#